data_AF-A0A7C3I4Q4-F1
#
_entry.id   AF-A0A7C3I4Q4-F1
#
_cell.length_a   1.000
_cell.length_b   1.000
_cell.length_c   1.000
_cell.angle_alpha   90.00
_cell.angle_beta   90.00
_cell.angle_gamma   90.00
#
_symmetry.space_group_name_H-M   'P 1'
#
loop_
_entity.id
_entity.type
_entity.pdbx_description
1 polymer ?
#
loop_
_entity_poly.entity_id
_entity_poly.type
_entity_poly.pdbx_seq_one_letter_code
_entity_poly.pdbx_strand_id
1 'polypeptide(L)'
;TQYAWGGQDPLPRIVVDCSGLVIRCYEYASHDLGFFMLFDDTTSSGLKKYTQDLLLNDLRTGDILFMGENNIISHVALFVKNELPLYFSPLN
;
A
#
# COMPACT_ATOMS: atom_id res chain seq x y z
N THR A 1 -10.84 12.54 12.51
CA THR A 1 -11.31 11.46 13.41
C THR A 1 -11.73 12.09 14.73
N GLN A 2 -12.99 11.89 15.15
CA GLN A 2 -13.53 12.37 16.44
C GLN A 2 -13.45 11.26 17.49
N TYR A 3 -13.26 11.64 18.75
CA TYR A 3 -13.08 10.74 19.90
C TYR A 3 -14.45 10.28 20.45
N ALA A 4 -14.56 8.99 20.83
CA ALA A 4 -15.71 8.45 21.55
C ALA A 4 -15.27 7.70 22.82
N TRP A 5 -15.81 8.12 23.97
CA TRP A 5 -15.54 7.52 25.28
C TRP A 5 -16.38 6.24 25.47
N GLY A 6 -15.74 5.09 25.71
CA GLY A 6 -16.42 3.80 25.92
C GLY A 6 -16.56 2.91 24.67
N GLY A 7 -16.01 3.32 23.53
CA GLY A 7 -15.95 2.46 22.34
C GLY A 7 -14.89 1.38 22.51
N GLN A 8 -15.30 0.16 22.87
CA GLN A 8 -14.50 -1.01 22.57
C GLN A 8 -14.49 -1.14 21.05
N ASP A 9 -13.40 -0.71 20.41
CA ASP A 9 -13.12 -1.07 19.03
C ASP A 9 -12.90 -2.60 19.02
N PRO A 10 -13.85 -3.40 18.50
CA PRO A 10 -13.75 -4.86 18.56
C PRO A 10 -12.74 -5.40 17.55
N LEU A 11 -12.25 -4.53 16.66
CA LEU A 11 -11.22 -4.88 15.71
C LEU A 11 -9.88 -4.77 16.42
N PRO A 12 -9.02 -5.81 16.36
CA PRO A 12 -7.65 -5.68 16.81
C PRO A 12 -7.07 -4.42 16.19
N ARG A 13 -6.38 -3.59 16.98
CA ARG A 13 -5.56 -2.52 16.40
C ARG A 13 -4.48 -3.20 15.57
N ILE A 14 -4.76 -3.35 14.28
CA ILE A 14 -3.83 -3.87 13.30
C ILE A 14 -2.78 -2.77 13.11
N VAL A 15 -1.67 -2.88 13.82
CA VAL A 15 -0.49 -2.04 13.60
C VAL A 15 0.20 -2.61 12.37
N VAL A 16 -0.08 -2.01 11.23
CA VAL A 16 0.51 -2.41 9.95
C VAL A 16 1.21 -1.21 9.35
N ASP A 17 2.46 -1.42 8.95
CA ASP A 17 3.23 -0.43 8.21
C ASP A 17 2.91 -0.50 6.70
N CYS A 18 3.51 0.41 5.93
CA CYS A 18 3.23 0.50 4.50
C CYS A 18 3.46 -0.81 3.74
N SER A 19 4.54 -1.53 4.06
CA SER A 19 4.90 -2.79 3.40
C SER A 19 4.03 -3.96 3.86
N GLY A 20 3.73 -4.04 5.17
CA GLY A 20 2.81 -5.04 5.70
C GLY A 20 1.42 -4.90 5.11
N LEU A 21 0.94 -3.66 4.84
CA LEU A 21 -0.37 -3.44 4.23
C LEU A 21 -0.42 -4.01 2.81
N VAL A 22 0.60 -3.72 2.01
CA VAL A 22 0.72 -4.22 0.63
C VAL A 22 0.74 -5.75 0.63
N ILE A 23 1.56 -6.37 1.48
CA ILE A 23 1.67 -7.84 1.56
C ILE A 23 0.33 -8.48 1.90
N ARG A 24 -0.38 -7.95 2.91
CA ARG A 24 -1.70 -8.48 3.31
C ARG A 24 -2.76 -8.33 2.22
N CYS A 25 -2.74 -7.22 1.47
CA CYS A 25 -3.63 -7.05 0.33
C CYS A 25 -3.39 -8.12 -0.74
N TYR A 26 -2.13 -8.41 -1.08
CA TYR A 26 -1.80 -9.46 -2.05
C TYR A 26 -2.10 -10.87 -1.54
N GLU A 27 -1.80 -11.15 -0.28
CA GLU A 27 -2.14 -12.42 0.38
C GLU A 27 -3.65 -12.66 0.30
N TYR A 28 -4.46 -11.68 0.72
CA TYR A 28 -5.92 -11.78 0.67
C TYR A 28 -6.45 -11.96 -0.77
N ALA A 29 -5.93 -11.19 -1.73
CA ALA A 29 -6.37 -11.27 -3.12
C ALA A 29 -5.99 -12.58 -3.82
N SER A 30 -4.92 -13.25 -3.36
CA SER A 30 -4.34 -14.42 -4.00
C SER A 30 -4.67 -15.74 -3.30
N HIS A 31 -5.19 -15.68 -2.07
CA HIS A 31 -5.56 -16.83 -1.25
C HIS A 31 -6.46 -17.83 -2.00
N ASP A 32 -7.54 -17.34 -2.62
CA ASP A 32 -8.51 -18.19 -3.31
C ASP A 32 -7.98 -18.77 -4.63
N LEU A 33 -6.87 -18.23 -5.13
CA LEU A 33 -6.18 -18.71 -6.32
C LEU A 33 -5.08 -19.74 -5.99
N GLY A 34 -4.87 -20.05 -4.70
CA GLY A 34 -3.87 -21.01 -4.24
C GLY A 34 -2.42 -20.50 -4.31
N PHE A 35 -2.24 -19.19 -4.50
CA PHE A 35 -0.92 -18.56 -4.38
C PHE A 35 -0.65 -18.17 -2.93
N PHE A 36 0.63 -18.12 -2.58
CA PHE A 36 1.10 -17.69 -1.26
C PHE A 36 2.17 -16.61 -1.43
N MET A 37 2.23 -15.70 -0.47
CA MET A 37 3.26 -14.68 -0.43
C MET A 37 4.60 -15.30 -0.06
N LEU A 38 5.69 -14.76 -0.61
CA LEU A 38 7.05 -15.17 -0.25
C LEU A 38 7.42 -14.82 1.20
N PHE A 39 6.77 -13.79 1.75
CA PHE A 39 7.01 -13.27 3.09
C PHE A 39 5.68 -12.84 3.71
N ASP A 40 5.51 -13.07 5.01
CA ASP A 40 4.41 -12.52 5.79
C ASP A 40 4.65 -11.04 6.17
N ASP A 41 5.92 -10.63 6.16
CA ASP A 41 6.39 -9.26 6.40
C ASP A 41 7.79 -9.05 5.77
N THR A 42 8.05 -7.83 5.30
CA THR A 42 9.37 -7.38 4.82
C THR A 42 9.36 -5.86 4.70
N THR A 43 10.54 -5.22 4.63
CA THR A 43 10.64 -3.78 4.34
C THR A 43 10.25 -3.45 2.90
N SER A 44 9.90 -2.19 2.65
CA SER A 44 9.68 -1.62 1.31
C SER A 44 10.87 -1.85 0.35
N SER A 45 12.10 -1.70 0.83
CA SER A 45 13.32 -2.04 0.07
C SER A 45 13.45 -3.54 -0.21
N GLY A 46 13.00 -4.40 0.71
CA GLY A 46 12.97 -5.85 0.52
C GLY A 46 12.00 -6.27 -0.56
N LEU A 47 10.78 -5.71 -0.56
CA LEU A 47 9.76 -5.93 -1.60
C LEU A 47 10.30 -5.62 -2.99
N LYS A 48 11.04 -4.51 -3.16
CA LYS A 48 11.56 -4.10 -4.47
C LYS A 48 12.36 -5.19 -5.18
N LYS A 49 13.10 -6.02 -4.43
CA LYS A 49 13.93 -7.11 -4.98
C LYS A 49 13.13 -8.22 -5.67
N TYR A 50 11.83 -8.31 -5.37
CA TYR A 50 10.92 -9.32 -5.91
C TYR A 50 9.86 -8.73 -6.83
N THR A 51 10.07 -7.49 -7.28
CA THR A 51 9.18 -6.80 -8.22
C THR A 51 9.89 -6.53 -9.53
N GLN A 52 9.10 -6.38 -10.60
CA GLN A 52 9.59 -5.94 -11.90
C GLN A 52 9.46 -4.41 -12.01
N ASP A 53 10.49 -3.75 -12.55
CA ASP A 53 10.40 -2.33 -12.86
C ASP A 53 9.44 -2.07 -14.04
N LEU A 54 8.58 -1.08 -13.88
CA LEU A 54 7.64 -0.62 -14.89
C LEU A 54 7.93 0.84 -15.23
N LEU A 55 7.65 1.22 -16.46
CA LEU A 55 7.59 2.63 -16.84
C LEU A 55 6.30 3.25 -16.27
N LEU A 56 6.32 4.54 -15.96
CA LEU A 56 5.17 5.23 -15.35
C LEU A 56 3.89 5.13 -16.20
N ASN A 57 4.04 5.09 -17.53
CA ASN A 57 2.91 4.97 -18.45
C ASN A 57 2.30 3.56 -18.51
N ASP A 58 3.00 2.55 -17.98
CA ASP A 58 2.57 1.16 -17.97
C ASP A 58 1.87 0.76 -16.67
N LEU A 59 1.75 1.69 -15.72
CA LEU A 59 1.21 1.47 -14.39
C LEU A 59 -0.30 1.13 -14.43
N ARG A 60 -0.68 0.05 -13.77
CA ARG A 60 -2.05 -0.51 -13.71
C ARG A 60 -2.48 -0.73 -12.29
N THR A 61 -3.80 -0.72 -12.07
CA THR A 61 -4.39 -0.99 -10.75
C THR A 61 -3.82 -2.27 -10.15
N GLY A 62 -3.32 -2.17 -8.92
CA GLY A 62 -2.65 -3.25 -8.21
C GLY A 62 -1.12 -3.14 -8.22
N ASP A 63 -0.53 -2.42 -9.18
CA ASP A 63 0.93 -2.24 -9.23
C ASP A 63 1.46 -1.52 -7.98
N ILE A 64 2.73 -1.73 -7.68
CA ILE A 64 3.36 -1.24 -6.47
C ILE A 64 4.16 0.03 -6.77
N LEU A 65 3.89 1.10 -6.00
CA LEU A 65 4.64 2.34 -6.02
C LEU A 65 5.69 2.34 -4.91
N PHE A 66 6.96 2.48 -5.27
CA PHE A 66 8.06 2.67 -4.32
C PHE A 66 8.43 4.14 -4.21
N MET A 67 8.58 4.64 -2.98
CA MET A 67 8.88 6.05 -2.70
C MET A 67 10.02 6.17 -1.69
N GLY A 68 10.73 7.29 -1.75
CA GLY A 68 11.82 7.59 -0.84
C GLY A 68 12.67 8.79 -1.30
N GLU A 69 13.78 9.00 -0.60
CA GLU A 69 14.69 10.13 -0.83
C GLU A 69 16.11 9.63 -1.06
N ASN A 70 16.92 10.36 -1.84
CA ASN A 70 18.34 10.03 -2.08
C ASN A 70 18.57 8.59 -2.57
N ASN A 71 17.67 8.06 -3.42
CA ASN A 71 17.67 6.68 -3.91
C ASN A 71 17.49 5.60 -2.83
N ILE A 72 17.03 5.96 -1.63
CA ILE A 72 16.71 5.03 -0.55
C ILE A 72 15.20 4.89 -0.47
N ILE A 73 14.69 3.69 -0.73
CA ILE A 73 13.27 3.37 -0.62
C ILE A 73 12.88 3.32 0.86
N SER A 74 11.94 4.16 1.27
CA SER A 74 11.44 4.25 2.63
C SER A 74 9.94 3.94 2.75
N HIS A 75 9.20 3.99 1.63
CA HIS A 75 7.75 3.78 1.64
C HIS A 75 7.28 3.01 0.41
N VAL A 76 6.12 2.37 0.53
CA VAL A 76 5.48 1.61 -0.55
C VAL A 76 3.96 1.78 -0.52
N ALA A 77 3.31 1.77 -1.67
CA ALA A 77 1.85 1.87 -1.78
C ALA A 77 1.31 1.05 -2.96
N LEU A 78 0.01 0.76 -2.95
CA LEU A 78 -0.70 0.20 -4.11
C LEU A 78 -1.22 1.31 -5.01
N PHE A 79 -0.93 1.20 -6.30
CA PHE A 79 -1.53 2.07 -7.30
C PHE A 79 -2.98 1.63 -7.55
N VAL A 80 -3.91 2.56 -7.39
CA VAL A 80 -5.34 2.31 -7.63
C VAL A 80 -5.75 2.85 -8.99
N LYS A 81 -5.45 4.13 -9.26
CA LYS A 81 -5.78 4.83 -10.51
C LYS A 81 -5.03 6.15 -10.58
N ASN A 82 -4.88 6.68 -11.80
CA ASN A 82 -4.45 8.05 -12.03
C ASN A 82 -5.70 8.93 -12.10
N GLU A 83 -5.90 9.82 -11.14
CA GLU A 83 -6.96 10.83 -11.19
C GLU A 83 -6.34 12.20 -11.48
N LEU A 84 -7.11 13.04 -12.19
CA LEU A 84 -6.76 14.44 -12.34
C LEU A 84 -6.62 15.09 -10.94
N PRO A 85 -5.73 16.09 -10.78
CA PRO A 85 -5.56 16.75 -9.50
C PRO A 85 -6.90 17.25 -8.95
N LEU A 86 -7.16 16.99 -7.67
CA LEU A 86 -8.30 17.58 -6.96
C LEU A 86 -8.08 19.10 -6.90
N TYR A 87 -8.75 19.85 -7.77
CA TYR A 87 -8.85 21.30 -7.63
C TYR A 87 -9.78 21.59 -6.45
N PHE A 88 -9.19 21.89 -5.28
CA PHE A 88 -9.93 22.53 -4.22
C PHE A 88 -10.21 23.97 -4.66
N SER A 89 -11.45 24.23 -5.07
CA SER A 89 -11.90 25.61 -5.26
C SER A 89 -11.83 26.31 -3.90
N PRO A 90 -11.14 27.46 -3.78
CA PRO A 90 -11.18 28.24 -2.54
C PRO A 90 -12.63 28.67 -2.33
N LEU A 91 -13.20 28.28 -1.19
CA LEU A 91 -14.53 28.71 -0.77
C LEU A 91 -14.54 30.25 -0.70
N ASN A 92 -15.46 30.88 -1.42
CA ASN A 92 -15.80 32.31 -1.30
C ASN A 92 -16.47 32.60 0.04
#